data_AF-A0A1V2Q5J3-F1
#
_entry.id   AF-A0A1V2Q5J3-F1
#
_cell.length_a   1.000
_cell.length_b   1.000
_cell.length_c   1.000
_cell.angle_alpha   90.00
_cell.angle_beta   90.00
_cell.angle_gamma   90.00
#
_symmetry.space_group_name_H-M   'P 1'
#
loop_
_entity.id
_entity.type
_entity.pdbx_description
1 polymer ?
#
loop_
_entity_poly.entity_id
_entity_poly.type
_entity_poly.pdbx_seq_one_letter_code
_entity_poly.pdbx_strand_id
1 'polypeptide(L)'
;MSEVKFANVSNPAAFGVEWSAGENGCRFQLVNVRGTTGLMFGMKAPGRDRWSSMAVVDPSRFLEATPRTYGDFLKVAHAYVA
;
A
#
# COMPACT_ATOMS: atom_id res chain seq x y z
N MET A 1 10.02 18.01 6.38
CA MET A 1 9.46 16.68 6.09
C MET A 1 8.72 16.77 4.78
N SER A 2 9.16 16.05 3.75
CA SER A 2 8.47 16.04 2.45
C SER A 2 7.09 15.42 2.64
N GLU A 3 6.05 16.14 2.24
CA GLU A 3 4.65 15.72 2.36
C GLU A 3 4.41 14.43 1.57
N VAL A 4 3.97 13.37 2.25
CA VAL A 4 3.63 12.09 1.61
C VAL A 4 2.28 12.22 0.91
N LYS A 5 2.27 11.98 -0.40
CA LYS A 5 1.05 12.00 -1.22
C LYS A 5 0.56 10.59 -1.47
N PHE A 6 -0.70 10.34 -1.12
CA PHE A 6 -1.39 9.08 -1.33
C PHE A 6 -2.28 9.16 -2.57
N ALA A 7 -2.29 8.09 -3.36
CA ALA A 7 -3.10 7.94 -4.55
C ALA A 7 -3.93 6.65 -4.47
N ASN A 8 -5.18 6.71 -4.92
CA ASN A 8 -6.03 5.52 -5.00
C ASN A 8 -5.49 4.55 -6.05
N VAL A 9 -5.37 3.28 -5.67
CA VAL A 9 -5.19 2.18 -6.62
C VAL A 9 -6.52 1.46 -6.68
N SER A 10 -7.23 1.55 -7.80
CA SER A 10 -8.43 0.75 -8.05
C SER A 10 -8.44 0.33 -9.50
N ASN A 11 -8.24 -0.95 -9.73
CA ASN A 11 -8.23 -1.54 -11.06
C ASN A 11 -8.87 -2.95 -11.01
N PRO A 12 -9.02 -3.63 -12.16
CA PRO A 12 -9.63 -4.96 -12.21
C PRO A 12 -8.86 -6.05 -11.44
N ALA A 13 -7.58 -5.84 -11.13
CA ALA A 13 -6.75 -6.81 -10.41
C ALA A 13 -6.68 -6.54 -8.90
N ALA A 14 -6.76 -5.29 -8.48
CA ALA A 14 -6.54 -4.90 -7.08
C ALA A 14 -7.23 -3.60 -6.70
N PHE A 15 -7.40 -3.39 -5.40
CA PHE A 15 -7.80 -2.11 -4.81
C PHE A 15 -6.93 -1.79 -3.59
N GLY A 16 -6.63 -0.51 -3.36
CA GLY A 16 -5.71 -0.08 -2.31
C GLY A 16 -5.24 1.36 -2.46
N VAL A 17 -4.01 1.61 -2.00
CA VAL A 17 -3.35 2.92 -2.02
C VAL A 17 -1.89 2.79 -2.45
N GLU A 18 -1.39 3.77 -3.18
CA GLU A 18 0.02 3.98 -3.52
C GLU A 18 0.50 5.30 -2.90
N TRP A 19 1.75 5.38 -2.46
CA TRP A 19 2.36 6.63 -2.02
C TRP A 19 3.85 6.70 -2.33
N SER A 20 4.38 7.91 -2.37
CA SER A 20 5.82 8.17 -2.44
C SER A 20 6.29 8.63 -1.07
N ALA A 21 7.32 7.98 -0.52
CA ALA A 21 7.93 8.40 0.75
C ALA A 21 9.39 8.79 0.55
N GLY A 22 9.77 9.98 1.04
CA GLY A 22 11.13 10.52 1.00
C GLY A 22 11.56 11.11 -0.35
N GLU A 23 12.74 11.71 -0.37
CA GLU A 23 13.34 12.37 -1.56
C GLU A 23 13.93 11.37 -2.55
N ASN A 24 14.04 10.10 -2.16
CA ASN A 24 14.74 9.09 -2.93
C ASN A 24 13.92 8.61 -4.15
N GLY A 25 12.64 8.95 -4.28
CA GLY A 25 11.79 8.54 -5.40
C GLY A 25 11.26 7.10 -5.30
N CYS A 26 11.36 6.47 -4.13
CA CYS A 26 10.73 5.19 -3.86
C CYS A 26 9.21 5.35 -3.84
N ARG A 27 8.50 4.42 -4.47
CA ARG A 27 7.04 4.30 -4.35
C ARG A 27 6.67 3.04 -3.57
N PHE A 28 5.59 3.12 -2.84
CA PHE A 28 5.06 2.07 -2.01
C PHE A 28 3.59 1.87 -2.34
N GLN A 29 3.09 0.65 -2.20
CA GLN A 29 1.67 0.37 -2.34
C GLN A 29 1.21 -0.62 -1.27
N LEU A 30 -0.04 -0.48 -0.87
CA LEU A 30 -0.73 -1.43 -0.02
C LEU A 30 -2.06 -1.75 -0.70
N VAL A 31 -2.23 -3.02 -1.09
CA VAL A 31 -3.37 -3.43 -1.93
C VAL A 31 -3.95 -4.76 -1.48
N ASN A 32 -5.26 -4.91 -1.65
CA ASN A 32 -5.89 -6.21 -1.69
C ASN A 32 -6.03 -6.65 -3.15
N VAL A 33 -5.59 -7.87 -3.43
CA VAL A 33 -5.83 -8.50 -4.73
C VAL A 33 -7.29 -8.94 -4.79
N ARG A 34 -8.01 -8.56 -5.84
CA ARG A 34 -9.42 -8.95 -6.01
C ARG A 34 -9.54 -10.46 -6.10
N GLY A 35 -10.59 -11.02 -5.47
CA GLY A 35 -10.76 -12.47 -5.36
C GLY A 35 -9.92 -13.13 -4.26
N THR A 36 -9.14 -12.35 -3.50
CA THR A 36 -8.39 -12.83 -2.34
C THR A 36 -8.76 -12.03 -1.08
N THR A 37 -8.44 -12.58 0.09
CA THR A 37 -8.47 -11.86 1.37
C THR A 37 -7.09 -11.34 1.76
N GLY A 38 -6.09 -11.47 0.88
CA GLY A 38 -4.69 -11.23 1.16
C GLY A 38 -4.29 -9.78 0.90
N LEU A 39 -3.69 -9.16 1.91
CA LEU A 39 -3.10 -7.83 1.83
C LEU A 39 -1.65 -7.95 1.33
N MET A 40 -1.29 -7.16 0.33
CA MET A 40 0.04 -7.13 -0.26
C MET A 40 0.67 -5.76 -0.04
N PHE A 41 1.90 -5.75 0.46
CA PHE A 41 2.74 -4.58 0.49
C PHE A 41 3.72 -4.62 -0.68
N GLY A 42 3.82 -3.53 -1.42
CA GLY A 42 4.72 -3.40 -2.55
C GLY A 42 5.66 -2.23 -2.42
N MET A 43 6.89 -2.39 -2.91
CA MET A 43 7.88 -1.32 -3.06
C MET A 43 8.41 -1.30 -4.49
N LYS A 44 8.51 -0.11 -5.07
CA LYS A 44 9.16 0.16 -6.36
C LYS A 44 10.30 1.13 -6.13
N ALA A 45 11.52 0.61 -6.21
CA ALA A 45 12.72 1.41 -6.08
C ALA A 45 12.91 2.35 -7.29
N PRO A 46 13.64 3.46 -7.13
CA PRO A 46 13.92 4.39 -8.21
C PRO A 46 14.67 3.69 -9.34
N GLY A 47 14.30 3.99 -10.59
CA GLY A 47 14.91 3.35 -11.76
C GLY A 47 14.57 1.87 -11.95
N ARG A 48 13.66 1.30 -11.16
CA ARG A 48 13.11 -0.05 -11.40
C ARG A 48 11.74 0.06 -12.04
N ASP A 49 11.46 -0.83 -12.99
CA ASP A 49 10.14 -0.88 -13.64
C ASP A 49 9.14 -1.79 -12.91
N ARG A 50 9.66 -2.76 -12.14
CA ARG A 50 8.86 -3.78 -11.46
C ARG A 50 8.68 -3.48 -9.98
N TRP A 51 7.51 -3.84 -9.48
CA TRP A 51 7.23 -3.90 -8.04
C TRP A 51 7.90 -5.13 -7.43
N SER A 52 8.53 -4.95 -6.27
CA SER A 52 8.74 -6.04 -5.32
C SER A 52 7.52 -6.09 -4.41
N SER A 53 6.93 -7.26 -4.18
CA SER A 53 5.70 -7.38 -3.38
C SER A 53 5.78 -8.55 -2.42
N MET A 54 5.24 -8.37 -1.22
CA MET A 54 5.17 -9.38 -0.17
C MET A 54 3.78 -9.40 0.45
N ALA A 55 3.33 -10.59 0.84
CA ALA A 55 2.09 -10.75 1.60
C ALA A 55 2.30 -10.22 3.02
N VAL A 56 1.33 -9.48 3.53
CA VAL A 56 1.28 -9.08 4.95
C VAL A 56 0.77 -10.28 5.74
N VAL A 57 1.66 -10.92 6.49
CA VAL A 57 1.40 -12.19 7.20
C VAL A 57 0.43 -12.01 8.38
N ASP A 58 0.47 -10.85 9.04
CA ASP A 58 -0.42 -10.53 10.16
C ASP A 58 -0.83 -9.05 10.13
N PRO A 59 -1.93 -8.70 9.43
CA PRO A 59 -2.42 -7.33 9.38
C PRO A 59 -3.10 -6.90 10.68
N SER A 60 -3.37 -7.81 11.64
CA SER A 60 -4.16 -7.52 12.84
C SER A 60 -3.51 -6.46 13.75
N ARG A 61 -2.18 -6.33 13.66
CA ARG A 61 -1.41 -5.27 14.33
C ARG A 61 -1.73 -3.86 13.85
N PHE A 62 -2.36 -3.74 12.67
CA PHE A 62 -2.65 -2.47 12.01
C PHE A 62 -4.15 -2.27 11.76
N LEU A 63 -4.95 -3.34 11.87
CA LEU A 63 -6.31 -3.42 11.40
C LEU A 63 -7.13 -4.40 12.22
N GLU A 64 -8.30 -3.99 12.71
CA GLU A 64 -9.28 -4.92 13.28
C GLU A 64 -9.90 -5.85 12.22
N ALA A 65 -9.88 -5.45 10.94
CA ALA A 65 -10.37 -6.21 9.81
C ALA A 65 -9.64 -5.86 8.50
N THR A 66 -9.57 -6.79 7.55
CA THR A 66 -8.98 -6.56 6.21
C THR A 66 -9.55 -5.30 5.55
N PRO A 67 -8.72 -4.38 4.98
CA PRO A 67 -9.19 -3.10 4.46
C PRO A 67 -10.11 -3.29 3.26
N ARG A 68 -11.24 -2.60 3.21
CA ARG A 68 -12.22 -2.75 2.11
C ARG A 68 -12.44 -1.46 1.32
N THR A 69 -12.17 -0.31 1.94
CA THR A 69 -12.37 0.99 1.34
C THR A 69 -11.05 1.75 1.22
N TYR A 70 -10.99 2.73 0.32
CA TYR A 70 -9.83 3.62 0.21
C TYR A 70 -9.45 4.28 1.55
N GLY A 71 -10.45 4.67 2.34
CA GLY A 71 -10.24 5.23 3.68
C GLY A 71 -9.57 4.25 4.65
N ASP A 72 -9.91 2.96 4.58
CA ASP A 72 -9.26 1.93 5.40
C ASP A 72 -7.79 1.78 5.01
N PHE A 73 -7.49 1.77 3.70
CA PHE A 73 -6.10 1.71 3.22
C PHE A 73 -5.28 2.91 3.65
N LEU A 74 -5.86 4.12 3.61
CA LEU A 74 -5.17 5.32 4.07
C LEU A 74 -4.77 5.20 5.55
N LYS A 75 -5.67 4.76 6.43
CA LYS A 75 -5.37 4.57 7.86
C LYS A 75 -4.14 3.69 8.07
N VAL A 76 -4.06 2.58 7.34
CA VAL A 76 -2.93 1.64 7.44
C VAL A 76 -1.67 2.24 6.85
N ALA A 77 -1.76 2.83 5.66
CA ALA A 77 -0.60 3.41 4.99
C ALA A 77 0.01 4.56 5.80
N HIS A 78 -0.81 5.35 6.49
CA HIS A 78 -0.34 6.34 7.45
C HIS A 78 0.43 5.72 8.63
N ALA A 79 0.00 4.57 9.14
CA ALA A 79 0.74 3.85 10.19
C ALA A 79 2.11 3.30 9.73
N TYR A 80 2.32 3.10 8.43
CA TYR A 80 3.62 2.72 7.84
C TYR A 80 4.57 3.92 7.65
N VAL A 81 4.03 5.14 7.64
CA VAL A 81 4.77 6.36 7.34
C VAL A 81 5.15 7.14 8.61
N ALA A 82 4.38 6.97 9.69
CA ALA A 82 4.65 7.56 11.01
C ALA A 82 5.78 6.82 11.75
#